data_AF-A0A1I4NQF4-F1
#
_entry.id   AF-A0A1I4NQF4-F1
#
_cell.length_a   1.000
_cell.length_b   1.000
_cell.length_c   1.000
_cell.angle_alpha   90.00
_cell.angle_beta   90.00
_cell.angle_gamma   90.00
#
_symmetry.space_group_name_H-M   'P 1'
#
loop_
_entity.id
_entity.type
_entity.pdbx_description
1 polymer ?
#
loop_
_entity_poly.entity_id
_entity_poly.type
_entity_poly.pdbx_seq_one_letter_code
_entity_poly.pdbx_strand_id
1 'polypeptide(L)'
;MLITSSRKPSASTRTLCKHLASFFGCEYPNRGKMGMGEVIDLAQDSLLIIIGEYHGNPGSIVFYGPGGHCLLSLYISVLSVPASYSRTSGPVIEGDNELVPLMSELLSEDTEGSSQSLVLDISGNTMEFKENGKVLFSLRIKSYMVYEGDEDCSL
;
A
#
# COMPACT_ATOMS: atom_id res chain seq x y z
N MET A 1 -1.83 -7.02 8.60
CA MET A 1 -1.20 -6.34 7.44
C MET A 1 0.29 -6.16 7.65
N LEU A 2 1.08 -6.37 6.59
CA LEU A 2 2.50 -6.10 6.50
C LEU A 2 2.83 -5.27 5.25
N ILE A 3 3.68 -4.24 5.36
CA ILE A 3 4.21 -3.51 4.21
C ILE A 3 5.70 -3.80 4.07
N THR A 4 6.18 -4.08 2.86
CA THR A 4 7.62 -4.09 2.59
C THR A 4 7.92 -3.57 1.18
N SER A 5 9.19 -3.59 0.79
CA SER A 5 9.64 -3.16 -0.54
C SER A 5 10.14 -4.34 -1.38
N SER A 6 10.39 -4.08 -2.66
CA SER A 6 11.27 -4.91 -3.49
C SER A 6 12.71 -4.94 -2.93
N ARG A 7 13.54 -5.87 -3.40
CA ARG A 7 14.95 -5.98 -2.96
C ARG A 7 15.75 -4.76 -3.40
N LYS A 8 16.67 -4.30 -2.54
CA LYS A 8 17.56 -3.15 -2.77
C LYS A 8 16.79 -1.85 -3.12
N PRO A 9 15.79 -1.45 -2.31
CA PRO A 9 14.97 -0.27 -2.60
C PRO A 9 15.81 1.01 -2.55
N SER A 10 15.47 1.99 -3.37
CA SER A 10 16.00 3.36 -3.29
C SER A 10 15.56 4.08 -2.01
N ALA A 11 16.12 5.28 -1.79
CA ALA A 11 15.72 6.13 -0.67
C ALA A 11 14.25 6.56 -0.75
N SER A 12 13.76 6.91 -1.95
CA SER A 12 12.38 7.33 -2.18
C SER A 12 11.40 6.18 -1.93
N THR A 13 11.70 4.96 -2.37
CA THR A 13 10.92 3.74 -2.08
C THR A 13 10.86 3.45 -0.59
N ARG A 14 11.99 3.52 0.12
CA ARG A 14 11.99 3.36 1.58
C ARG A 14 11.15 4.43 2.29
N THR A 15 11.20 5.68 1.82
CA THR A 15 10.37 6.76 2.37
C THR A 15 8.89 6.45 2.16
N LEU A 16 8.46 6.09 0.95
CA LEU A 16 7.05 5.76 0.69
C LEU A 16 6.57 4.59 1.58
N CYS A 17 7.36 3.53 1.72
CA CYS A 17 7.01 2.39 2.59
C CYS A 17 6.77 2.83 4.04
N LYS A 18 7.64 3.69 4.59
CA LYS A 18 7.49 4.21 5.96
C LYS A 18 6.22 5.04 6.13
N HIS A 19 5.87 5.84 5.13
CA HIS A 19 4.64 6.62 5.16
C HIS A 19 3.42 5.73 5.09
N LEU A 20 3.33 4.83 4.11
CA LEU A 20 2.21 3.88 4.03
C LEU A 20 2.07 3.08 5.34
N ALA A 21 3.18 2.55 5.89
CA ALA A 21 3.14 1.82 7.16
C ALA A 21 2.66 2.69 8.34
N SER A 22 3.07 3.95 8.40
CA SER A 22 2.59 4.88 9.42
C SER A 22 1.11 5.22 9.24
N PHE A 23 0.65 5.38 8.01
CA PHE A 23 -0.72 5.76 7.67
C PHE A 23 -1.71 4.63 7.95
N PHE A 24 -1.31 3.39 7.67
CA PHE A 24 -2.12 2.22 7.95
C PHE A 24 -1.87 1.59 9.33
N GLY A 25 -0.95 2.14 10.11
CA GLY A 25 -0.64 1.64 11.45
C GLY A 25 0.01 0.25 11.49
N CYS A 26 0.68 -0.17 10.41
CA CYS A 26 1.25 -1.51 10.28
C CYS A 26 2.80 -1.51 10.33
N GLU A 27 3.38 -2.71 10.33
CA GLU A 27 4.83 -2.86 10.33
C GLU A 27 5.47 -2.70 8.94
N TYR A 28 6.71 -2.21 8.93
CA TYR A 28 7.57 -2.14 7.74
C TYR A 28 8.93 -2.82 8.00
N PRO A 29 9.03 -4.14 7.83
CA PRO A 29 10.32 -4.83 7.87
C PRO A 29 11.15 -4.56 6.62
N ASN A 30 12.47 -4.51 6.80
CA ASN A 30 13.41 -4.39 5.69
C ASN A 30 13.40 -5.65 4.83
N ARG A 31 13.14 -5.53 3.52
CA ARG A 31 13.15 -6.65 2.57
C ARG A 31 14.45 -7.48 2.58
N GLY A 32 15.60 -6.81 2.65
CA GLY A 32 16.91 -7.45 2.70
C GLY A 32 17.15 -8.46 1.57
N LYS A 33 17.50 -9.69 1.94
CA LYS A 33 17.71 -10.82 1.02
C LYS A 33 16.53 -11.78 0.96
N MET A 34 15.44 -11.52 1.68
CA MET A 34 14.30 -12.43 1.77
C MET A 34 13.73 -12.73 0.38
N GLY A 35 13.55 -14.02 0.09
CA GLY A 35 12.78 -14.52 -1.06
C GLY A 35 11.31 -14.12 -0.96
N MET A 36 10.50 -14.44 -1.96
CA MET A 36 9.05 -14.18 -1.87
C MET A 36 8.41 -15.06 -0.80
N GLY A 37 8.73 -16.36 -0.75
CA GLY A 37 8.23 -17.27 0.29
C GLY A 37 8.48 -16.77 1.70
N GLU A 38 9.72 -16.38 2.03
CA GLU A 38 10.06 -15.83 3.35
C GLU A 38 9.29 -14.54 3.70
N VAL A 39 8.97 -13.69 2.71
CA VAL A 39 8.19 -12.47 2.93
C VAL A 39 6.70 -12.78 3.14
N ILE A 40 6.17 -13.77 2.41
CA ILE A 40 4.80 -14.25 2.57
C ILE A 40 4.65 -14.89 3.96
N ASP A 41 5.60 -15.74 4.36
CA ASP A 41 5.62 -16.35 5.69
C ASP A 41 5.67 -15.29 6.80
N LEU A 42 6.42 -14.20 6.59
CA LEU A 42 6.51 -13.10 7.55
C LEU A 42 5.17 -12.36 7.74
N ALA A 43 4.31 -12.34 6.72
CA ALA A 43 2.99 -11.73 6.80
C ALA A 43 1.98 -12.59 7.60
N GLN A 44 2.29 -13.85 7.91
CA GLN A 44 1.48 -14.74 8.74
C GLN A 44 0.01 -14.80 8.31
N ASP A 45 -0.23 -15.05 7.03
CA ASP A 45 -1.57 -15.09 6.41
C ASP A 45 -2.36 -13.78 6.53
N SER A 46 -1.73 -12.65 6.83
CA SER A 46 -2.34 -11.32 6.72
C SER A 46 -2.04 -10.66 5.38
N LEU A 47 -2.77 -9.58 5.06
CA LEU A 47 -2.52 -8.80 3.84
C LEU A 47 -1.06 -8.33 3.78
N LEU A 48 -0.38 -8.66 2.69
CA LEU A 48 0.98 -8.25 2.39
C LEU A 48 0.99 -7.24 1.25
N ILE A 49 1.62 -6.09 1.47
CA ILE A 49 1.79 -5.07 0.44
C ILE A 49 3.27 -4.92 0.12
N ILE A 50 3.63 -5.02 -1.15
CA ILE A 50 5.00 -4.83 -1.64
C ILE A 50 5.08 -3.60 -2.53
N ILE A 51 5.95 -2.67 -2.17
CA ILE A 51 6.26 -1.49 -2.97
C ILE A 51 7.42 -1.79 -3.92
N GLY A 52 7.13 -1.80 -5.21
CA GLY A 52 8.11 -1.98 -6.27
C GLY A 52 8.71 -0.66 -6.75
N GLU A 53 9.81 -0.79 -7.49
CA GLU A 53 10.61 0.34 -7.96
C GLU A 53 10.80 0.30 -9.47
N TYR A 54 10.77 1.47 -10.10
CA TYR A 54 11.12 1.68 -11.49
C TYR A 54 12.13 2.83 -11.60
N HIS A 55 13.34 2.55 -12.08
CA HIS A 55 14.45 3.52 -12.20
C HIS A 55 14.68 4.40 -10.96
N GLY A 56 14.76 3.81 -9.76
CA GLY A 56 15.03 4.57 -8.54
C GLY A 56 13.80 5.27 -7.93
N ASN A 57 12.60 5.07 -8.47
CA ASN A 57 11.36 5.67 -7.99
C ASN A 57 10.32 4.62 -7.62
N PRO A 58 9.48 4.86 -6.60
CA PRO A 58 8.34 3.99 -6.32
C PRO A 58 7.45 3.92 -7.56
N GLY A 59 7.28 2.71 -8.09
CA GLY A 59 6.66 2.49 -9.40
C GLY A 59 5.46 1.55 -9.35
N SER A 60 5.37 0.71 -8.33
CA SER A 60 4.23 -0.18 -8.16
C SER A 60 3.89 -0.44 -6.70
N ILE A 61 2.63 -0.82 -6.48
CA ILE A 61 2.12 -1.34 -5.21
C ILE A 61 1.42 -2.64 -5.54
N VAL A 62 1.80 -3.74 -4.90
CA VAL A 62 1.19 -5.05 -5.12
C VAL A 62 0.66 -5.58 -3.80
N PHE A 63 -0.60 -6.01 -3.82
CA PHE A 63 -1.32 -6.57 -2.69
C PHE A 63 -1.38 -8.09 -2.85
N TYR A 64 -0.97 -8.79 -1.80
CA TYR A 64 -1.03 -10.24 -1.69
C TYR A 64 -1.90 -10.60 -0.50
N GLY A 65 -2.84 -11.52 -0.69
CA GLY A 65 -3.66 -12.04 0.40
C GLY A 65 -3.02 -13.22 1.13
N PRO A 66 -3.78 -13.86 2.03
CA PRO A 66 -3.36 -15.06 2.75
C PRO A 66 -2.78 -16.16 1.84
N GLY A 67 -1.67 -16.79 2.21
CA GLY A 67 -1.01 -17.78 1.33
C GLY A 67 -0.30 -17.21 0.08
N GLY A 68 -0.28 -15.88 -0.11
CA GLY A 68 0.55 -15.23 -1.13
C GLY A 68 -0.08 -15.11 -2.52
N HIS A 69 -1.39 -15.29 -2.66
CA HIS A 69 -2.11 -15.02 -3.91
C HIS A 69 -2.12 -13.51 -4.20
N CYS A 70 -1.89 -13.13 -5.45
CA CYS A 70 -1.94 -11.72 -5.83
C CYS A 70 -3.39 -11.27 -5.93
N LEU A 71 -3.71 -10.11 -5.35
CA LEU A 71 -5.07 -9.56 -5.34
C LEU A 71 -5.20 -8.32 -6.23
N LEU A 72 -4.18 -7.46 -6.18
CA LEU A 72 -4.18 -6.19 -6.89
C LEU A 72 -2.75 -5.77 -7.19
N SER A 73 -2.48 -5.33 -8.42
CA SER A 73 -1.28 -4.56 -8.74
C SER A 73 -1.65 -3.17 -9.22
N LEU A 74 -0.96 -2.16 -8.71
CA LEU A 74 -1.08 -0.76 -9.11
C LEU A 74 0.25 -0.31 -9.70
N TYR A 75 0.23 0.30 -10.88
CA TYR A 75 1.36 1.10 -11.36
C TYR A 75 1.14 2.55 -10.97
N ILE A 76 2.15 3.16 -10.34
CA ILE A 76 1.99 4.47 -9.72
C ILE A 76 3.08 5.46 -10.11
N SER A 77 2.87 6.71 -9.73
CA SER A 77 3.91 7.71 -9.51
C SER A 77 3.60 8.55 -8.28
N VAL A 78 4.62 8.87 -7.49
CA VAL A 78 4.49 9.77 -6.34
C VAL A 78 4.34 11.21 -6.83
N LEU A 79 3.29 11.91 -6.38
CA LEU A 79 3.03 13.31 -6.75
C LEU A 79 3.60 14.31 -5.74
N SER A 80 3.61 13.95 -4.45
CA SER A 80 4.12 14.80 -3.38
C SER A 80 4.90 13.98 -2.36
N VAL A 81 5.98 14.58 -1.85
CA VAL A 81 6.82 13.93 -0.84
C VAL A 81 6.11 14.05 0.51
N PRO A 82 5.97 12.95 1.27
CA PRO A 82 5.07 12.98 2.41
C PRO A 82 5.65 13.76 3.61
N ALA A 83 4.79 14.45 4.35
CA ALA A 83 5.14 15.08 5.62
C ALA A 83 5.17 14.05 6.78
N SER A 84 5.76 14.40 7.92
CA SER A 84 5.69 13.56 9.14
C SER A 84 4.30 13.66 9.79
N TYR A 85 3.74 12.53 10.22
CA TYR A 85 2.47 12.44 10.94
C TYR A 85 2.47 11.29 11.95
N SER A 86 1.44 11.23 12.81
CA SER A 86 1.34 10.22 13.87
C SER A 86 1.01 8.85 13.30
N ARG A 87 1.55 7.79 13.92
CA ARG A 87 1.01 6.43 13.73
C ARG A 87 -0.40 6.41 14.30
N THR A 88 -1.36 5.98 13.51
CA THR A 88 -2.76 5.97 13.91
C THR A 88 -3.45 4.71 13.40
N SER A 89 -4.63 4.47 13.95
CA SER A 89 -5.54 3.43 13.50
C SER A 89 -6.08 3.77 12.11
N GLY A 90 -6.19 2.76 11.25
CA GLY A 90 -6.23 2.99 9.81
C GLY A 90 -7.42 3.78 9.26
N PRO A 91 -7.35 4.10 7.96
CA PRO A 91 -8.13 5.16 7.33
C PRO A 91 -9.56 4.74 6.97
N VAL A 92 -10.44 5.74 6.86
CA VAL A 92 -11.66 5.61 6.05
C VAL A 92 -11.28 5.68 4.57
N ILE A 93 -11.92 4.88 3.73
CA ILE A 93 -11.68 4.88 2.28
C ILE A 93 -12.91 5.47 1.60
N GLU A 94 -12.69 6.48 0.77
CA GLU A 94 -13.76 7.19 0.05
C GLU A 94 -13.27 7.61 -1.35
N GLY A 95 -14.18 8.18 -2.15
CA GLY A 95 -13.88 8.70 -3.48
C GLY A 95 -14.84 8.19 -4.56
N ASP A 96 -14.57 8.56 -5.80
CA ASP A 96 -15.40 8.21 -6.96
C ASP A 96 -14.82 7.10 -7.85
N ASN A 97 -13.61 6.61 -7.54
CA ASN A 97 -12.95 5.58 -8.32
C ASN A 97 -13.51 4.17 -8.02
N GLU A 98 -13.54 3.31 -9.03
CA GLU A 98 -14.01 1.93 -8.93
C GLU A 98 -13.17 1.02 -8.02
N LEU A 99 -11.95 1.43 -7.66
CA LEU A 99 -11.12 0.73 -6.68
C LEU A 99 -11.59 0.93 -5.24
N VAL A 100 -12.47 1.90 -4.95
CA VAL A 100 -12.91 2.18 -3.57
C VAL A 100 -13.49 0.93 -2.88
N PRO A 101 -14.47 0.20 -3.45
CA PRO A 101 -15.02 -1.00 -2.80
C PRO A 101 -13.96 -2.08 -2.56
N LEU A 102 -13.09 -2.32 -3.54
CA LEU A 102 -12.02 -3.31 -3.44
C LEU A 102 -11.02 -2.93 -2.34
N MET A 103 -10.58 -1.67 -2.31
CA MET A 103 -9.64 -1.19 -1.30
C MET A 103 -10.27 -1.21 0.10
N SER A 104 -11.56 -0.90 0.22
CA SER A 104 -12.32 -1.08 1.47
C SER A 104 -12.27 -2.52 1.92
N GLU A 105 -12.59 -3.48 1.05
CA GLU A 105 -12.55 -4.91 1.38
C GLU A 105 -11.16 -5.35 1.83
N LEU A 106 -10.13 -5.06 1.04
CA LEU A 106 -8.74 -5.47 1.33
C LEU A 106 -8.23 -4.94 2.68
N LEU A 107 -8.60 -3.72 3.05
CA LEU A 107 -8.06 -3.03 4.23
C LEU A 107 -8.96 -3.11 5.48
N SER A 108 -10.14 -3.73 5.36
CA SER A 108 -11.14 -3.81 6.45
C SER A 108 -10.69 -4.65 7.65
N GLU A 109 -9.88 -5.70 7.44
CA GLU A 109 -9.59 -6.69 8.49
C GLU A 109 -8.51 -6.27 9.48
N ASP A 110 -7.71 -5.26 9.15
CA ASP A 110 -6.50 -4.89 9.90
C ASP A 110 -6.60 -3.55 10.66
N THR A 111 -7.79 -2.94 10.69
CA THR A 111 -7.99 -1.62 11.33
C THR A 111 -8.74 -1.72 12.65
N GLU A 112 -8.07 -2.19 13.70
CA GLU A 112 -8.57 -2.01 15.07
C GLU A 112 -8.60 -0.51 15.43
N GLY A 113 -9.81 0.04 15.47
CA GLY A 113 -10.08 1.39 15.99
C GLY A 113 -10.00 2.53 14.97
N SER A 114 -10.59 2.40 13.77
CA SER A 114 -10.70 3.48 12.76
C SER A 114 -10.73 4.90 13.34
N SER A 115 -9.70 5.69 13.07
CA SER A 115 -9.72 7.11 13.37
C SER A 115 -10.42 7.84 12.24
N GLN A 116 -11.56 8.48 12.51
CA GLN A 116 -12.26 9.34 11.54
C GLN A 116 -11.38 10.49 11.00
N SER A 117 -10.20 10.71 11.59
CA SER A 117 -9.24 11.70 11.11
C SER A 117 -8.51 11.28 9.83
N LEU A 118 -8.29 9.98 9.58
CA LEU A 118 -7.53 9.51 8.42
C LEU A 118 -8.45 9.11 7.27
N VAL A 119 -8.12 9.57 6.07
CA VAL A 119 -8.89 9.30 4.86
C VAL A 119 -7.94 8.93 3.71
N LEU A 120 -8.20 7.80 3.06
CA LEU A 120 -7.68 7.48 1.74
C LEU A 120 -8.77 7.82 0.71
N ASP A 121 -8.60 8.94 0.03
CA ASP A 121 -9.50 9.39 -1.04
C ASP A 121 -8.96 8.91 -2.38
N ILE A 122 -9.73 8.06 -3.07
CA ILE A 122 -9.40 7.53 -4.38
C ILE A 122 -10.38 8.13 -5.39
N SER A 123 -9.96 9.22 -6.03
CA SER A 123 -10.80 9.96 -6.98
C SER A 123 -10.09 10.12 -8.33
N GLY A 124 -10.82 9.88 -9.42
CA GLY A 124 -10.26 9.86 -10.77
C GLY A 124 -9.09 8.89 -10.90
N ASN A 125 -7.87 9.38 -11.07
CA ASN A 125 -6.65 8.57 -11.12
C ASN A 125 -5.66 8.89 -9.99
N THR A 126 -6.13 9.47 -8.89
CA THR A 126 -5.29 9.92 -7.78
C THR A 126 -5.73 9.25 -6.49
N MET A 127 -4.75 8.84 -5.69
CA MET A 127 -4.92 8.43 -4.30
C MET A 127 -4.34 9.52 -3.41
N GLU A 128 -5.18 10.15 -2.60
CA GLU A 128 -4.78 11.17 -1.64
C GLU A 128 -4.89 10.61 -0.23
N PHE A 129 -3.79 10.69 0.51
CA PHE A 129 -3.70 10.26 1.89
C PHE A 129 -3.86 11.49 2.76
N LYS A 130 -4.95 11.57 3.54
CA LYS A 130 -5.37 12.77 4.26
C LYS A 130 -5.44 12.52 5.77
N GLU A 131 -5.13 13.55 6.54
CA GLU A 131 -5.38 13.61 7.99
C GLU A 131 -6.10 14.92 8.31
N ASN A 132 -7.28 14.84 8.93
CA ASN A 132 -8.13 15.99 9.26
C ASN A 132 -8.37 16.91 8.05
N GLY A 133 -8.62 16.31 6.88
CA GLY A 133 -8.83 17.01 5.60
C GLY A 133 -7.57 17.57 4.93
N LYS A 134 -6.40 17.50 5.58
CA LYS A 134 -5.12 17.92 5.00
C LYS A 134 -4.46 16.76 4.26
N VAL A 135 -4.10 16.97 2.99
CA VAL A 135 -3.31 16.01 2.21
C VAL A 135 -1.90 15.88 2.81
N LEU A 136 -1.55 14.66 3.22
CA LEU A 136 -0.24 14.25 3.70
C LEU A 136 0.69 13.95 2.52
N PHE A 137 0.19 13.19 1.55
CA PHE A 137 0.84 12.87 0.29
C PHE A 137 -0.18 12.33 -0.73
N SER A 138 0.21 12.33 -2.01
CA SER A 138 -0.63 11.82 -3.09
C SER A 138 0.16 10.93 -4.04
N LEU A 139 -0.52 9.92 -4.55
CA LEU A 139 -0.04 9.02 -5.60
C LEU A 139 -0.95 9.16 -6.82
N ARG A 140 -0.38 9.07 -8.02
CA ARG A 140 -1.14 8.91 -9.25
C ARG A 140 -1.17 7.44 -9.63
N ILE A 141 -2.35 6.90 -9.88
CA ILE A 141 -2.58 5.60 -10.50
C ILE A 141 -2.40 5.77 -12.02
N LYS A 142 -1.46 5.03 -12.59
CA LYS A 142 -1.25 4.97 -14.04
C LYS A 142 -2.08 3.87 -14.69
N SER A 143 -2.14 2.72 -14.01
CA SER A 143 -2.93 1.56 -14.37
C SER A 143 -3.02 0.64 -13.16
N TYR A 144 -3.94 -0.32 -13.20
CA TYR A 144 -4.04 -1.38 -12.23
C TYR A 144 -4.50 -2.68 -12.88
N MET A 145 -4.31 -3.79 -12.17
CA MET A 145 -4.81 -5.11 -12.54
C MET A 145 -5.33 -5.78 -11.27
N VAL A 146 -6.60 -6.20 -11.31
CA VAL A 146 -7.24 -7.01 -10.27
C VAL A 146 -7.11 -8.46 -10.72
N TYR A 147 -6.81 -9.35 -9.78
CA TYR A 147 -6.62 -10.78 -10.05
C TYR A 147 -7.76 -11.57 -9.42
N GLU A 148 -8.30 -12.53 -10.18
CA GLU A 148 -9.33 -13.45 -9.69
C GLU A 148 -8.72 -14.86 -9.59
N GLY A 149 -8.40 -15.31 -8.37
CA GLY A 149 -7.86 -16.65 -8.10
C GLY A 149 -6.33 -16.73 -7.95
N ASP A 150 -5.75 -17.91 -8.20
CA ASP A 150 -4.32 -18.21 -8.00
C ASP A 150 -3.41 -17.68 -9.13
N GLU A 151 -3.67 -16.47 -9.64
CA GLU A 151 -2.88 -15.89 -10.72
C GLU A 151 -1.56 -15.27 -10.20
N ASP A 152 -0.44 -15.65 -10.83
CA ASP A 152 0.90 -15.15 -10.50
C ASP A 152 1.07 -13.69 -10.97
N CYS A 153 1.48 -12.83 -10.03
CA CYS A 153 1.93 -11.49 -10.35
C CYS A 153 3.29 -11.54 -11.07
N SER A 154 3.30 -11.27 -12.38
CA SER A 154 4.54 -11.13 -13.16
C SER A 154 5.23 -9.81 -12.78
N LEU A 155 6.10 -9.84 -11.77
CA LEU A 155 6.94 -8.73 -11.32
C LEU A 155 8.14 -8.47 -12.23
#